data_AF-A0A2E9FIP0-F1
#
_entry.id   AF-A0A2E9FIP0-F1
#
_cell.length_a   1.000
_cell.length_b   1.000
_cell.length_c   1.000
_cell.angle_alpha   90.00
_cell.angle_beta   90.00
_cell.angle_gamma   90.00
#
_symmetry.space_group_name_H-M   'P 1'
#
loop_
_entity.id
_entity.type
_entity.pdbx_description
1 polymer ?
#
loop_
_entity_poly.entity_id
_entity_poly.type
_entity_poly.pdbx_seq_one_letter_code
_entity_poly.pdbx_strand_id
1 'polypeptide(L)'
;MSLLNFQKGLEKNMNKIKPNSIEAVMFFALYICAQDKKIAKEEKNELILDIQVIRKLYFDIYGEFIDDNFQEVINSINVNDETIKPFISNNLNKKEKDFVSSMLTDPKIQDIAILAARHAAAADGFHKLEKKKFDYWLNAWEL
;
A
#
# COMPACT_ATOMS: atom_id res chain seq x y z
N MET A 1 -22.22 9.96 22.21
CA MET A 1 -20.92 10.14 21.52
C MET A 1 -21.17 10.99 20.29
N SER A 2 -20.63 12.22 20.22
CA SER A 2 -20.93 13.12 19.09
C SER A 2 -20.22 12.65 17.81
N LEU A 3 -20.85 12.90 16.65
CA LEU A 3 -20.30 12.65 15.31
C LEU A 3 -18.89 13.25 15.11
N LEU A 4 -18.55 14.29 15.88
CA LEU A 4 -17.23 14.93 15.89
C LEU A 4 -16.12 14.02 16.48
N ASN A 5 -16.45 13.19 17.47
CA ASN A 5 -15.52 12.24 18.07
C ASN A 5 -15.33 10.99 17.17
N PHE A 6 -16.29 10.72 16.28
CA PHE A 6 -16.18 9.66 15.27
C PHE A 6 -15.29 10.09 14.11
N GLN A 7 -15.37 11.35 13.65
CA GLN A 7 -14.46 11.91 12.66
C GLN A 7 -13.00 11.98 13.16
N LYS A 8 -12.78 12.31 14.43
CA LYS A 8 -11.44 12.27 15.07
C LYS A 8 -10.86 10.85 15.19
N GLY A 9 -11.70 9.81 15.14
CA GLY A 9 -11.26 8.41 15.11
C GLY A 9 -10.60 8.03 13.79
N LEU A 10 -11.09 8.59 12.67
CA LEU A 10 -10.59 8.29 11.32
C LEU A 10 -9.21 8.90 11.03
N GLU A 11 -8.91 10.10 11.56
CA GLU A 11 -7.56 10.68 11.48
C GLU A 11 -6.51 9.85 12.26
N LYS A 12 -6.95 9.02 13.21
CA LYS A 12 -6.06 8.33 14.15
C LYS A 12 -5.35 7.09 13.56
N ASN A 13 -5.83 6.53 12.46
CA ASN A 13 -5.21 5.38 11.79
C ASN A 13 -4.24 5.78 10.67
N MET A 14 -4.39 6.98 10.09
CA MET A 14 -3.49 7.50 9.04
C MET A 14 -2.08 7.84 9.58
N ASN A 15 -1.92 8.04 10.89
CA ASN A 15 -0.67 8.49 11.52
C ASN A 15 0.27 7.38 12.01
N LYS A 16 0.02 6.10 11.68
CA LYS A 16 0.81 4.98 12.22
C LYS A 16 1.84 4.40 11.26
N ILE A 17 1.68 4.59 9.95
CA ILE A 17 2.64 4.08 8.97
C ILE A 17 3.81 5.06 8.90
N LYS A 18 5.02 4.58 9.21
CA LYS A 18 6.23 5.39 9.10
C LYS A 18 6.47 5.71 7.61
N PRO A 19 6.69 6.97 7.23
CA PRO A 19 6.97 7.31 5.84
C PRO A 19 8.17 6.53 5.29
N ASN A 20 8.06 6.11 4.03
CA ASN A 20 9.04 5.33 3.28
C ASN A 20 9.42 3.97 3.88
N SER A 21 8.75 3.50 4.93
CA SER A 21 9.07 2.20 5.54
C SER A 21 8.62 1.02 4.68
N ILE A 22 9.03 -0.19 5.04
CA ILE A 22 8.54 -1.41 4.38
C ILE A 22 7.01 -1.53 4.53
N GLU A 23 6.45 -1.11 5.66
CA GLU A 23 5.00 -1.05 5.87
C GLU A 23 4.29 -0.08 4.93
N ALA A 24 4.91 1.05 4.59
CA ALA A 24 4.39 1.95 3.58
C ALA A 24 4.33 1.30 2.18
N VAL A 25 5.37 0.54 1.83
CA VAL A 25 5.43 -0.23 0.56
C VAL A 25 4.34 -1.30 0.54
N MET A 26 4.22 -2.10 1.61
CA MET A 26 3.20 -3.15 1.71
C MET A 26 1.78 -2.56 1.67
N PHE A 27 1.55 -1.48 2.41
CA PHE A 27 0.26 -0.80 2.40
C PHE A 27 -0.08 -0.33 0.99
N PHE A 28 0.86 0.27 0.28
CA PHE A 28 0.64 0.74 -1.09
C PHE A 28 0.29 -0.42 -2.04
N ALA A 29 1.01 -1.55 -1.94
CA ALA A 29 0.70 -2.74 -2.74
C ALA A 29 -0.73 -3.24 -2.47
N LEU A 30 -1.10 -3.41 -1.20
CA LEU A 30 -2.45 -3.83 -0.80
C LEU A 30 -3.52 -2.81 -1.15
N TYR A 31 -3.20 -1.52 -1.12
CA TYR A 31 -4.05 -0.44 -1.59
C TYR A 31 -4.34 -0.60 -3.09
N ILE A 32 -3.36 -0.95 -3.92
CA ILE A 32 -3.58 -1.20 -5.34
C ILE A 32 -4.44 -2.45 -5.55
N CYS A 33 -4.11 -3.57 -4.90
CA CYS A 33 -4.89 -4.81 -4.95
C CYS A 33 -6.36 -4.58 -4.59
N ALA A 34 -6.63 -3.82 -3.51
CA ALA A 34 -7.98 -3.60 -2.99
C ALA A 34 -8.98 -2.89 -3.94
N GLN A 35 -8.54 -2.40 -5.10
CA GLN A 35 -9.35 -1.54 -5.97
C GLN A 35 -10.45 -2.26 -6.72
N ASP A 36 -10.34 -3.58 -6.89
CA ASP A 36 -11.41 -4.44 -7.38
C ASP A 36 -12.46 -4.81 -6.29
N LYS A 37 -12.27 -4.29 -5.05
CA LYS A 37 -13.03 -4.56 -3.82
C LYS A 37 -12.73 -5.91 -3.17
N LYS A 38 -11.65 -6.57 -3.55
CA LYS A 38 -11.13 -7.78 -2.96
C LYS A 38 -9.62 -7.60 -2.74
N ILE A 39 -9.04 -8.38 -1.84
CA ILE A 39 -7.61 -8.68 -1.93
C ILE A 39 -7.58 -10.21 -1.96
N ALA A 40 -7.20 -10.79 -3.08
CA ALA A 40 -7.15 -12.22 -3.24
C ALA A 40 -6.00 -12.83 -2.43
N LYS A 41 -6.11 -14.14 -2.19
CA LYS A 41 -5.11 -14.85 -1.39
C LYS A 41 -3.78 -14.92 -2.15
N GLU A 42 -3.88 -15.06 -3.46
CA GLU A 42 -2.78 -15.09 -4.42
C GLU A 42 -1.98 -13.79 -4.35
N GLU A 43 -2.63 -12.62 -4.38
CA GLU A 43 -1.96 -11.31 -4.27
C GLU A 43 -1.22 -11.16 -2.93
N LYS A 44 -1.85 -11.58 -1.81
CA LYS A 44 -1.20 -11.55 -0.49
C LYS A 44 0.00 -12.47 -0.43
N ASN A 45 -0.11 -13.68 -0.96
CA ASN A 45 0.98 -14.64 -0.98
C ASN A 45 2.16 -14.11 -1.80
N GLU A 46 1.88 -13.50 -2.95
CA GLU A 46 2.91 -12.89 -3.79
C GLU A 46 3.64 -11.77 -3.03
N LEU A 47 2.90 -10.89 -2.36
CA LEU A 47 3.49 -9.84 -1.54
C LEU A 47 4.33 -10.39 -0.37
N ILE A 48 3.92 -11.51 0.24
CA ILE A 48 4.69 -12.20 1.29
C ILE A 48 6.01 -12.76 0.74
N LEU A 49 6.05 -13.21 -0.51
CA LEU A 49 7.29 -13.66 -1.14
C LEU A 49 8.19 -12.46 -1.47
N ASP A 50 7.62 -11.42 -2.06
CA ASP A 50 8.33 -10.19 -2.44
C ASP A 50 8.96 -9.48 -1.24
N ILE A 51 8.40 -9.66 -0.03
CA ILE A 51 8.90 -8.97 1.17
C ILE A 51 10.38 -9.25 1.46
N GLN A 52 10.88 -10.44 1.10
CA GLN A 52 12.28 -10.80 1.29
C GLN A 52 13.18 -9.96 0.38
N VAL A 53 12.73 -9.74 -0.87
CA VAL A 53 13.42 -8.90 -1.85
C VAL A 53 13.32 -7.42 -1.45
N ILE A 54 12.13 -6.96 -1.04
CA ILE A 54 11.90 -5.58 -0.57
C ILE A 54 12.82 -5.27 0.62
N ARG A 55 12.96 -6.18 1.59
CA ARG A 55 13.90 -6.03 2.72
C ARG A 55 15.34 -5.84 2.26
N LYS A 56 15.77 -6.66 1.30
CA LYS A 56 17.13 -6.58 0.77
C LYS A 56 17.36 -5.23 0.09
N LEU A 57 16.43 -4.80 -0.77
CA LEU A 57 16.50 -3.50 -1.44
C LEU A 57 16.48 -2.33 -0.45
N TYR A 58 15.61 -2.39 0.56
CA TYR A 58 15.53 -1.38 1.61
C TYR A 58 16.84 -1.29 2.40
N PHE A 59 17.44 -2.43 2.76
CA PHE A 59 18.76 -2.47 3.39
C PHE A 59 19.84 -1.88 2.49
N ASP A 60 19.82 -2.15 1.18
CA ASP A 60 20.80 -1.61 0.25
C ASP A 60 20.65 -0.09 0.05
N ILE A 61 19.44 0.46 0.23
CA ILE A 61 19.17 1.91 0.13
C ILE A 61 19.52 2.64 1.42
N TYR A 62 19.13 2.11 2.58
CA TYR A 62 19.20 2.82 3.87
C TYR A 62 20.21 2.26 4.87
N GLY A 63 20.75 1.06 4.64
CA GLY A 63 21.63 0.36 5.57
C GLY A 63 20.93 -0.17 6.83
N GLU A 64 19.60 -0.08 6.89
CA GLU A 64 18.78 -0.51 8.03
C GLU A 64 18.39 -1.98 7.87
N PHE A 65 18.78 -2.82 8.83
CA PHE A 65 18.33 -4.22 8.89
C PHE A 65 16.98 -4.29 9.63
N ILE A 66 16.01 -4.94 8.99
CA ILE A 66 14.64 -5.08 9.52
C ILE A 66 14.33 -6.56 9.72
N ASP A 67 14.13 -6.95 10.98
CA ASP A 67 13.86 -8.33 11.41
C ASP A 67 12.43 -8.50 11.96
N ASP A 68 11.45 -8.04 11.18
CA ASP A 68 10.04 -8.18 11.55
C ASP A 68 9.43 -9.49 11.01
N ASN A 69 8.21 -9.83 11.42
CA ASN A 69 7.41 -10.86 10.75
C ASN A 69 6.24 -10.22 9.99
N PHE A 70 6.49 -9.80 8.75
CA PHE A 70 5.48 -9.10 7.94
C PHE A 70 4.37 -10.02 7.41
N GLN A 71 4.56 -11.34 7.45
CA GLN A 71 3.56 -12.29 6.97
C GLN A 71 2.26 -12.19 7.78
N GLU A 72 2.36 -12.07 9.11
CA GLU A 72 1.19 -11.91 9.98
C GLU A 72 0.47 -10.59 9.71
N VAL A 73 1.22 -9.51 9.49
CA VAL A 73 0.69 -8.18 9.17
C VAL A 73 -0.10 -8.22 7.86
N ILE A 74 0.49 -8.73 6.78
CA ILE A 74 -0.16 -8.82 5.45
C ILE A 74 -1.43 -9.69 5.54
N ASN A 75 -1.39 -10.81 6.25
CA ASN A 75 -2.54 -11.68 6.40
C ASN A 75 -3.67 -11.04 7.20
N SER A 76 -3.35 -10.18 8.17
CA SER A 76 -4.33 -9.49 9.00
C SER A 76 -5.12 -8.40 8.26
N ILE A 77 -4.53 -7.80 7.22
CA ILE A 77 -5.14 -6.70 6.46
C ILE A 77 -6.22 -7.25 5.53
N ASN A 78 -7.39 -6.62 5.54
CA ASN A 78 -8.49 -6.98 4.64
C ASN A 78 -9.08 -5.72 4.00
N VAL A 79 -9.82 -5.89 2.91
CA VAL A 79 -10.54 -4.81 2.19
C VAL A 79 -11.44 -3.97 3.11
N ASN A 80 -12.04 -4.63 4.10
CA ASN A 80 -12.93 -4.00 5.09
C ASN A 80 -12.17 -3.29 6.21
N ASP A 81 -10.84 -3.34 6.21
CA ASP A 81 -10.00 -2.60 7.13
C ASP A 81 -10.29 -1.10 6.99
N GLU A 82 -10.49 -0.42 8.11
CA GLU A 82 -10.80 1.01 8.17
C GLU A 82 -9.73 1.88 7.48
N THR A 83 -8.52 1.34 7.29
CA THR A 83 -7.41 2.01 6.62
C THR A 83 -7.48 1.92 5.09
N ILE A 84 -7.99 0.82 4.52
CA ILE A 84 -8.05 0.62 3.06
C ILE A 84 -9.41 1.02 2.50
N LYS A 85 -10.49 0.68 3.21
CA LYS A 85 -11.87 0.91 2.78
C LYS A 85 -12.16 2.34 2.27
N PRO A 86 -11.65 3.43 2.88
CA PRO A 86 -11.88 4.79 2.39
C PRO A 86 -11.27 5.07 1.00
N PHE A 87 -10.29 4.27 0.60
CA PHE A 87 -9.55 4.40 -0.65
C PHE A 87 -10.04 3.44 -1.73
N ILE A 88 -11.02 2.58 -1.45
CA ILE A 88 -11.65 1.71 -2.46
C ILE A 88 -12.71 2.54 -3.19
N SER A 89 -12.28 3.21 -4.24
CA SER A 89 -13.18 3.97 -5.09
C SER A 89 -12.62 4.09 -6.50
N ASN A 90 -13.50 4.33 -7.47
CA ASN A 90 -13.09 4.41 -8.87
C ASN A 90 -12.21 5.63 -9.20
N ASN A 91 -12.11 6.63 -8.30
CA ASN A 91 -11.44 7.90 -8.55
C ASN A 91 -10.52 8.26 -7.39
N LEU A 92 -9.31 8.74 -7.69
CA LEU A 92 -8.45 9.29 -6.65
C LEU A 92 -9.03 10.58 -6.08
N ASN A 93 -9.28 10.60 -4.77
CA ASN A 93 -9.68 11.82 -4.08
C ASN A 93 -8.44 12.59 -3.56
N LYS A 94 -8.61 13.87 -3.20
CA LYS A 94 -7.49 14.70 -2.72
C LYS A 94 -6.82 14.12 -1.47
N LYS A 95 -7.61 13.61 -0.52
CA LYS A 95 -7.09 13.05 0.74
C LYS A 95 -6.23 11.81 0.50
N GLU A 96 -6.62 10.97 -0.44
CA GLU A 96 -5.88 9.79 -0.89
C GLU A 96 -4.56 10.18 -1.52
N LYS A 97 -4.56 11.21 -2.38
CA LYS A 97 -3.33 11.75 -2.97
C LYS A 97 -2.40 12.29 -1.89
N ASP A 98 -2.91 13.16 -1.03
CA ASP A 98 -2.14 13.76 0.06
C ASP A 98 -1.57 12.68 0.99
N PHE A 99 -2.36 11.64 1.31
CA PHE A 99 -1.93 10.52 2.13
C PHE A 99 -0.79 9.73 1.49
N VAL A 100 -0.98 9.20 0.27
CA VAL A 100 0.04 8.40 -0.41
C VAL A 100 1.31 9.23 -0.67
N SER A 101 1.16 10.49 -1.07
CA SER A 101 2.31 11.40 -1.27
C SER A 101 3.03 11.75 0.03
N SER A 102 2.36 11.74 1.19
CA SER A 102 3.01 11.91 2.50
C SER A 102 3.68 10.62 3.01
N MET A 103 3.19 9.47 2.57
CA MET A 103 3.64 8.15 2.97
C MET A 103 4.84 7.67 2.15
N LEU A 104 4.86 7.93 0.85
CA LEU A 104 5.92 7.56 -0.09
C LEU A 104 6.51 8.83 -0.72
N THR A 105 7.59 9.34 -0.12
CA THR A 105 8.25 10.59 -0.52
C THR A 105 9.60 10.37 -1.20
N ASP A 106 10.25 9.23 -0.96
CA ASP A 106 11.54 8.88 -1.57
C ASP A 106 11.30 8.19 -2.93
N PRO A 107 11.83 8.73 -4.05
CA PRO A 107 11.69 8.12 -5.37
C PRO A 107 12.14 6.65 -5.42
N LYS A 108 13.20 6.28 -4.70
CA LYS A 108 13.68 4.89 -4.69
C LYS A 108 12.67 3.93 -4.06
N ILE A 109 11.91 4.42 -3.08
CA ILE A 109 10.87 3.65 -2.42
C ILE A 109 9.58 3.65 -3.22
N GLN A 110 9.29 4.73 -3.95
CA GLN A 110 8.20 4.75 -4.94
C GLN A 110 8.40 3.68 -6.03
N ASP A 111 9.63 3.52 -6.55
CA ASP A 111 9.98 2.47 -7.50
C ASP A 111 9.65 1.08 -6.94
N ILE A 112 10.13 0.81 -5.72
CA ILE A 112 9.89 -0.47 -5.04
C ILE A 112 8.40 -0.69 -4.79
N ALA A 113 7.67 0.35 -4.40
CA ALA A 113 6.22 0.28 -4.17
C ALA A 113 5.45 -0.03 -5.46
N ILE A 114 5.83 0.57 -6.59
CA ILE A 114 5.24 0.26 -7.90
C ILE A 114 5.53 -1.19 -8.31
N LEU A 115 6.76 -1.67 -8.13
CA LEU A 115 7.13 -3.05 -8.46
C LEU A 115 6.33 -4.05 -7.60
N ALA A 116 6.32 -3.87 -6.29
CA ALA A 116 5.58 -4.71 -5.36
C ALA A 116 4.06 -4.71 -5.65
N ALA A 117 3.49 -3.52 -5.91
CA ALA A 117 2.08 -3.41 -6.25
C ALA A 117 1.73 -4.14 -7.56
N ARG A 118 2.60 -4.03 -8.58
CA ARG A 118 2.39 -4.70 -9.87
C ARG A 118 2.46 -6.22 -9.73
N HIS A 119 3.45 -6.73 -9.02
CA HIS A 119 3.62 -8.16 -8.79
C HIS A 119 2.42 -8.73 -8.04
N ALA A 120 2.07 -8.11 -6.90
CA ALA A 120 0.95 -8.53 -6.09
C ALA A 120 -0.37 -8.52 -6.89
N ALA A 121 -0.73 -7.39 -7.50
CA ALA A 121 -2.00 -7.26 -8.25
C ALA A 121 -2.04 -8.10 -9.53
N ALA A 122 -0.89 -8.50 -10.09
CA ALA A 122 -0.88 -9.41 -11.22
C ALA A 122 -1.16 -10.87 -10.85
N ALA A 123 -1.06 -11.24 -9.57
CA ALA A 123 -1.13 -12.63 -9.12
C ALA A 123 -2.51 -13.28 -9.34
N ASP A 124 -3.60 -12.52 -9.33
CA ASP A 124 -4.97 -13.03 -9.58
C ASP A 124 -5.63 -12.48 -10.85
N GLY A 125 -4.91 -11.67 -11.64
CA GLY A 125 -5.30 -11.22 -12.96
C GLY A 125 -5.55 -9.72 -13.07
N PHE A 126 -4.51 -8.93 -12.77
CA PHE A 126 -4.42 -7.46 -12.84
C PHE A 126 -5.64 -6.75 -13.45
N HIS A 127 -6.61 -6.45 -12.59
CA HIS A 127 -7.92 -5.96 -12.98
C HIS A 127 -7.88 -4.51 -13.47
N LYS A 128 -8.88 -4.12 -14.27
CA LYS A 128 -8.95 -2.78 -14.88
C LYS A 128 -8.95 -1.63 -13.84
N LEU A 129 -9.51 -1.87 -12.66
CA LEU A 129 -9.59 -0.86 -11.60
C LEU A 129 -8.25 -0.69 -10.86
N GLU A 130 -7.55 -1.79 -10.59
CA GLU A 130 -6.18 -1.78 -10.07
C GLU A 130 -5.28 -1.05 -11.06
N LYS A 131 -5.34 -1.44 -12.34
CA LYS A 131 -4.58 -0.81 -13.42
C LYS A 131 -4.82 0.69 -13.49
N LYS A 132 -6.06 1.17 -13.38
CA LYS A 132 -6.35 2.61 -13.43
C LYS A 132 -5.61 3.40 -12.36
N LYS A 133 -5.58 2.91 -11.12
CA LYS A 133 -4.91 3.58 -10.00
C LYS A 133 -3.41 3.38 -10.01
N PHE A 134 -2.97 2.20 -10.44
CA PHE A 134 -1.58 1.90 -10.71
C PHE A 134 -1.00 2.86 -11.75
N ASP A 135 -1.65 2.97 -12.92
CA ASP A 135 -1.22 3.85 -14.02
C ASP A 135 -1.19 5.33 -13.58
N TYR A 136 -2.11 5.75 -12.71
CA TYR A 136 -2.08 7.10 -12.14
C TYR A 136 -0.78 7.34 -11.36
N TRP A 137 -0.43 6.43 -10.44
CA TRP A 137 0.76 6.61 -9.60
C TRP A 137 2.05 6.46 -10.38
N LEU A 138 2.09 5.54 -11.35
CA LEU A 138 3.20 5.39 -12.28
C LEU A 138 3.48 6.72 -13.01
N ASN A 139 2.45 7.36 -13.58
CA ASN A 139 2.59 8.66 -14.23
C ASN A 139 2.93 9.79 -13.24
N ALA A 140 2.34 9.77 -12.04
CA ALA A 140 2.56 10.82 -11.03
C ALA A 140 4.00 10.83 -10.47
N TRP A 141 4.69 9.70 -10.53
CA TRP A 141 6.09 9.55 -10.10
C TRP A 141 7.08 9.51 -11.27
N GLU A 142 6.61 9.72 -12.51
CA GLU A 142 7.42 9.74 -13.73
C GLU A 142 8.20 8.42 -13.98
N LEU A 143 7.53 7.29 -13.76
CA LEU A 143 8.07 5.92 -13.90
C LEU A 143 7.52 5.15 -15.10
#